data_AF-A0A1C4WVE4-F1
#
_entry.id   AF-A0A1C4WVE4-F1
#
_cell.length_a   1.000
_cell.length_b   1.000
_cell.length_c   1.000
_cell.angle_alpha   90.00
_cell.angle_beta   90.00
_cell.angle_gamma   90.00
#
_symmetry.space_group_name_H-M   'P 1'
#
loop_
_entity.id
_entity.type
_entity.pdbx_description
1 polymer ?
#
loop_
_entity_poly.entity_id
_entity_poly.type
_entity_poly.pdbx_seq_one_letter_code
_entity_poly.pdbx_strand_id
1 'polypeptide(L)'
;MSAGGARRGRRDNGLDANEYAVVGDVDPRVGEHLLDVLAAGGIAAYLQPSADLNPVTRTTTVPARPVDRLYVDRSHLTTARDYLTQLADETAPDQPPARDEPDIDAEWARIVAGFHTTSAAGEHPWPAAEDVDDQEDREDRDEPAAGPLARSGADEAGPTATDVRRLPSATDISGISIGRGARPDEPSLLDGLDTFGADLPDDEDEDEGYHPPPPPPLPRFSKYAVVGTLAVVVGFVLFLFPALLPIDRSAVTLFGFTGILAGFVTLIWRLRPGDEDDSDPDDGAVV
;
A
#
# COMPACT_ATOMS: atom_id res chain seq x y z
N MET A 1 5.96 47.42 9.42
CA MET A 1 4.78 46.58 9.71
C MET A 1 4.41 45.86 8.43
N SER A 2 4.79 44.59 8.28
CA SER A 2 4.34 43.76 7.16
C SER A 2 3.61 42.58 7.77
N ALA A 3 2.28 42.70 7.82
CA ALA A 3 1.39 41.63 8.23
C ALA A 3 1.24 40.68 7.04
N GLY A 4 2.07 39.65 6.97
CA GLY A 4 1.89 38.52 6.06
C GLY A 4 0.71 37.70 6.54
N GLY A 5 -0.37 37.67 5.76
CA GLY A 5 -1.62 37.00 6.10
C GLY A 5 -1.42 35.53 6.47
N ALA A 6 -2.15 35.09 7.49
CA ALA A 6 -2.23 33.69 7.90
C ALA A 6 -2.45 32.80 6.67
N ARG A 7 -1.39 32.07 6.27
CA ARG A 7 -1.44 31.12 5.17
C ARG A 7 -2.24 29.91 5.64
N ARG A 8 -3.55 30.00 5.44
CA ARG A 8 -4.56 29.04 5.92
C ARG A 8 -4.21 27.63 5.42
N GLY A 9 -3.67 26.80 6.32
CA GLY A 9 -3.37 25.39 6.07
C GLY A 9 -1.97 24.92 6.51
N ARG A 10 -1.03 25.84 6.77
CA ARG A 10 0.32 25.51 7.26
C ARG A 10 0.43 25.84 8.76
N ARG A 11 1.00 24.92 9.54
CA ARG A 11 1.39 25.17 10.95
C ARG A 11 2.80 25.74 10.92
N ASP A 12 2.93 27.06 11.00
CA ASP A 12 4.21 27.76 11.00
C ASP A 12 4.31 28.74 12.17
N ASN A 13 5.52 29.22 12.43
CA ASN A 13 5.80 30.12 13.53
C ASN A 13 5.78 31.61 13.16
N GLY A 14 5.21 31.95 11.99
CA GLY A 14 5.05 33.33 11.51
C GLY A 14 6.34 34.02 11.05
N LEU A 15 7.48 33.32 11.06
CA LEU A 15 8.75 33.81 10.53
C LEU A 15 9.02 33.18 9.16
N ASP A 16 9.65 33.94 8.27
CA ASP A 16 10.02 33.48 6.92
C ASP A 16 11.55 33.34 6.80
N ALA A 17 12.01 32.21 6.26
CA ALA A 17 13.38 32.01 5.81
C ALA A 17 13.48 31.92 4.29
N ASN A 18 14.65 32.27 3.77
CA ASN A 18 14.96 32.13 2.34
C ASN A 18 15.07 30.66 1.91
N GLU A 19 15.49 29.77 2.82
CA GLU A 19 15.68 28.36 2.55
C GLU A 19 15.34 27.50 3.77
N TYR A 20 14.59 26.43 3.55
CA TYR A 20 14.15 25.52 4.60
C TYR A 20 14.79 24.14 4.43
N ALA A 21 15.20 23.55 5.55
CA ALA A 21 15.77 22.21 5.63
C ALA A 21 15.01 21.33 6.62
N VAL A 22 14.95 20.03 6.34
CA VAL A 22 14.31 19.03 7.21
C VAL A 22 15.17 18.78 8.45
N VAL A 23 14.55 18.89 9.62
CA VAL A 23 15.19 18.53 10.90
C VAL A 23 14.93 17.07 11.24
N GLY A 24 13.65 16.64 11.16
CA GLY A 24 13.19 15.29 11.49
C GLY A 24 11.67 15.20 11.59
N ASP A 25 11.16 14.01 11.90
CA ASP A 25 9.75 13.75 12.16
C ASP A 25 9.49 13.82 13.70
N VAL A 26 8.48 14.57 14.12
CA VAL A 26 8.15 14.87 15.52
C VAL A 26 6.68 14.62 15.82
N ASP A 27 6.35 14.31 17.08
CA ASP A 27 4.94 14.25 17.50
C ASP A 27 4.28 15.63 17.35
N PRO A 28 3.03 15.73 16.83
CA PRO A 28 2.35 17.00 16.61
C PRO A 28 2.28 17.90 17.84
N ARG A 29 2.17 17.33 19.05
CA ARG A 29 2.09 18.11 20.30
C ARG A 29 3.44 18.73 20.66
N VAL A 30 4.51 17.98 20.43
CA VAL A 30 5.89 18.42 20.67
C VAL A 30 6.29 19.43 19.59
N GLY A 31 5.86 19.20 18.34
CA GLY A 31 6.09 20.11 17.22
C GLY A 31 5.58 21.52 17.46
N GLU A 32 4.35 21.68 17.99
CA GLU A 32 3.79 22.99 18.32
C GLU A 32 4.64 23.73 19.37
N HIS A 33 5.07 23.03 20.42
CA HIS A 33 5.93 23.64 21.43
C HIS A 33 7.29 24.05 20.85
N LEU A 34 7.84 23.25 19.94
CA LEU A 34 9.10 23.55 19.27
C LEU A 34 8.98 24.76 18.34
N LEU A 35 7.82 24.97 17.68
CA LEU A 35 7.57 26.18 16.88
C LEU A 35 7.66 27.44 17.74
N ASP A 36 7.13 27.41 18.97
CA ASP A 36 7.21 28.53 19.93
C ASP A 36 8.65 28.80 20.38
N VAL A 37 9.41 27.74 20.70
CA VAL A 37 10.82 27.86 21.13
C VAL A 37 11.68 28.39 19.98
N LEU A 38 11.49 27.88 18.76
CA LEU A 38 12.21 28.35 17.58
C LEU A 38 11.83 29.79 17.22
N ALA A 39 10.56 30.18 17.41
CA ALA A 39 10.12 31.57 17.25
C ALA A 39 10.82 32.51 18.23
N ALA A 40 10.94 32.11 19.51
CA ALA A 40 11.68 32.86 20.52
C ALA A 40 13.17 33.01 20.17
N GLY A 41 13.75 31.99 19.51
CA GLY A 41 15.10 32.02 18.95
C GLY A 41 15.23 32.80 17.64
N GLY A 42 14.14 33.31 17.06
CA GLY A 42 14.15 34.01 15.77
C GLY A 42 14.39 33.09 14.56
N ILE A 43 14.19 31.79 14.70
CA ILE A 43 14.43 30.78 13.66
C ILE A 43 13.10 30.48 12.97
N ALA A 44 13.02 30.69 11.66
CA ALA A 44 11.82 30.36 10.90
C ALA A 44 11.60 28.86 10.81
N ALA A 45 10.38 28.40 11.09
CA ALA A 45 10.04 27.00 11.16
C ALA A 45 8.58 26.72 10.76
N TYR A 46 8.34 25.55 10.19
CA TYR A 46 6.99 25.04 9.91
C TYR A 46 6.92 23.51 10.05
N LEU A 47 5.72 23.02 10.33
CA LEU A 47 5.38 21.61 10.38
C LEU A 47 4.59 21.21 9.12
N GLN A 48 4.89 20.02 8.62
CA GLN A 48 4.15 19.37 7.54
C GLN A 48 3.62 18.02 8.05
N PRO A 49 2.30 17.78 8.03
CA PRO A 49 1.75 16.48 8.41
C PRO A 49 2.36 15.37 7.56
N SER A 50 2.97 14.38 8.21
CA SER A 50 3.56 13.24 7.52
C SER A 50 2.44 12.25 7.20
N ALA A 51 2.11 12.16 5.92
CA ALA A 51 1.17 11.17 5.41
C ALA A 51 1.99 10.16 4.59
N ASP A 52 1.96 8.89 4.97
CA ASP A 52 2.65 7.86 4.19
C ASP A 52 1.86 7.65 2.90
N LEU A 53 2.42 8.11 1.78
CA LEU A 53 1.88 7.87 0.45
C LEU A 53 2.57 6.64 -0.13
N ASN A 54 1.81 5.57 -0.37
CA ASN A 54 2.34 4.40 -1.05
C ASN A 54 2.65 4.77 -2.51
N PRO A 55 3.91 4.59 -3.00
CA PRO A 55 4.31 5.05 -4.33
C PRO A 55 3.59 4.31 -5.47
N VAL A 56 3.15 3.06 -5.24
CA VAL A 56 2.53 2.22 -6.27
C VAL A 56 1.02 2.39 -6.25
N THR A 57 0.40 2.32 -5.07
CA THR A 57 -1.07 2.35 -4.95
C THR A 57 -1.63 3.76 -4.77
N ARG A 58 -0.77 4.77 -4.57
CA ARG A 58 -1.14 6.15 -4.22
C ARG A 58 -2.12 6.24 -3.04
N THR A 59 -2.19 5.19 -2.22
CA THR A 59 -2.99 5.18 -1.00
C THR A 59 -2.25 5.95 0.07
N THR A 60 -2.98 6.84 0.76
CA THR A 60 -2.47 7.56 1.90
C THR A 60 -2.82 6.79 3.16
N THR A 61 -1.83 6.23 3.83
CA THR A 61 -1.98 5.60 5.13
C THR A 61 -1.46 6.54 6.19
N VAL A 62 -2.26 6.82 7.22
CA VAL A 62 -1.79 7.58 8.38
C VAL A 62 -1.11 6.58 9.33
N PRO A 63 0.15 6.80 9.73
CA PRO A 63 0.83 5.91 10.67
C PRO A 63 0.06 5.85 12.00
N ALA A 64 0.16 4.71 12.70
CA ALA A 64 -0.54 4.47 13.97
C ALA A 64 -0.22 5.52 15.05
N ARG A 65 0.94 6.18 14.93
CA ARG A 65 1.27 7.40 15.68
C ARG A 65 1.35 8.56 14.68
N PRO A 66 0.49 9.59 14.80
CA PRO A 66 0.58 10.76 13.94
C PRO A 66 1.92 11.45 14.18
N VAL A 67 2.68 11.69 13.11
CA VAL A 67 3.96 12.40 13.14
C VAL A 67 3.93 13.54 12.13
N ASP A 68 4.54 14.66 12.46
CA ASP A 68 4.68 15.83 11.61
C ASP A 68 6.16 16.05 11.30
N ARG A 69 6.48 16.33 10.03
CA ARG A 69 7.84 16.66 9.60
C ARG A 69 8.14 18.13 9.87
N LEU A 70 9.20 18.39 10.62
CA LEU A 70 9.66 19.74 10.95
C LEU A 70 10.68 20.25 9.94
N TYR A 71 10.43 21.47 9.47
CA TYR A 71 11.33 22.22 8.60
C TYR A 71 11.74 23.53 9.27
N VAL A 72 13.01 23.90 9.15
CA VAL A 72 13.59 25.13 9.74
C VAL A 72 14.48 25.86 8.75
N ASP A 73 14.81 27.12 9.03
CA ASP A 73 15.84 27.86 8.31
C ASP A 73 17.14 27.06 8.19
N ARG A 74 17.59 26.84 6.95
CA ARG A 74 18.79 26.05 6.65
C ARG A 74 20.04 26.57 7.37
N SER A 75 20.13 27.88 7.60
CA SER A 75 21.28 28.48 8.29
C SER A 75 21.34 28.14 9.79
N HIS A 76 20.20 27.77 10.39
CA HIS A 76 20.04 27.46 11.82
C HIS A 76 19.74 25.97 12.09
N LEU A 77 19.97 25.11 11.09
CA LEU A 77 19.65 23.69 11.13
C LEU A 77 20.31 22.96 12.32
N THR A 78 21.60 23.18 12.56
CA THR A 78 22.34 22.55 13.68
C THR A 78 21.72 22.92 15.02
N THR A 79 21.48 24.21 15.25
CA THR A 79 20.86 24.71 16.48
C THR A 79 19.46 24.12 16.70
N ALA A 80 18.66 23.99 15.64
CA ALA A 80 17.34 23.38 15.72
C ALA A 80 17.40 21.88 16.05
N ARG A 81 18.41 21.15 15.55
CA ARG A 81 18.64 19.73 15.92
C ARG A 81 19.04 19.58 17.38
N ASP A 82 19.85 20.49 17.89
CA ASP A 82 20.26 20.46 19.30
C ASP A 82 19.04 20.68 20.21
N TYR A 83 18.17 21.65 19.89
CA TYR A 83 16.92 21.85 20.63
C TYR A 83 15.97 20.65 20.55
N LEU A 84 15.86 20.01 19.39
CA LEU A 84 15.05 18.80 19.24
C LEU A 84 15.59 17.65 20.08
N THR A 85 16.91 17.48 20.14
CA THR A 85 17.56 16.42 20.94
C THR A 85 17.37 16.67 22.42
N GLN A 86 17.59 17.92 22.87
CA GLN A 86 17.37 18.32 24.26
C GLN A 86 15.90 18.12 24.68
N LEU A 87 14.95 18.47 23.80
CA LEU A 87 13.53 18.28 24.09
C LEU A 87 13.14 16.80 24.07
N ALA A 88 13.75 15.97 23.22
CA ALA A 88 13.55 14.53 23.22
C ALA A 88 14.03 13.89 24.53
N ASP A 89 15.17 14.33 25.07
CA ASP A 89 15.70 13.88 26.36
C ASP A 89 14.84 14.34 27.55
N GLU A 90 14.21 15.52 27.47
CA GLU A 90 13.33 16.06 28.53
C GLU A 90 11.90 15.48 28.46
N THR A 91 11.41 15.18 27.26
CA THR A 91 10.04 14.69 27.03
C THR A 91 9.95 13.17 27.06
N ALA A 92 11.07 12.44 26.94
CA ALA A 92 11.11 11.03 27.25
C ALA A 92 10.80 10.87 28.75
N PRO A 93 9.59 10.42 29.14
CA PRO A 93 9.43 9.93 30.50
C PRO A 93 10.42 8.78 30.66
N ASP A 94 10.88 8.49 31.89
CA ASP A 94 11.56 7.24 32.25
C ASP A 94 10.99 6.11 31.39
N GLN A 95 11.68 5.77 30.30
CA GLN A 95 11.23 4.73 29.40
C GLN A 95 11.25 3.51 30.31
N PRO A 96 10.10 2.93 30.70
CA PRO A 96 10.13 1.73 31.50
C PRO A 96 11.04 0.78 30.74
N PRO A 97 12.00 0.11 31.42
CA PRO A 97 13.00 -0.72 30.75
C PRO A 97 12.26 -1.54 29.72
N ALA A 98 12.72 -1.46 28.46
CA ALA A 98 12.07 -2.10 27.32
C ALA A 98 11.52 -3.44 27.82
N ARG A 99 10.18 -3.55 27.90
CA ARG A 99 9.55 -4.77 28.45
C ARG A 99 10.24 -5.91 27.74
N ASP A 100 10.85 -6.83 28.50
CA ASP A 100 11.60 -7.96 27.98
C ASP A 100 10.86 -8.47 26.74
N GLU A 101 11.45 -8.21 25.57
CA GLU A 101 10.79 -8.43 24.30
C GLU A 101 10.44 -9.92 24.29
N PRO A 102 9.14 -10.29 24.24
CA PRO A 102 8.77 -11.68 24.41
C PRO A 102 9.49 -12.49 23.33
N ASP A 103 10.01 -13.65 23.71
CA ASP A 103 10.71 -14.53 22.77
C ASP A 103 9.78 -14.82 21.58
N ILE A 104 10.10 -14.16 20.47
CA ILE A 104 9.27 -14.13 19.27
C ILE A 104 9.07 -15.56 18.76
N ASP A 105 10.10 -16.39 18.83
CA ASP A 105 10.03 -17.79 18.40
C ASP A 105 9.12 -18.62 19.31
N ALA A 106 9.14 -18.36 20.62
CA ALA A 106 8.24 -19.03 21.57
C ALA A 106 6.77 -18.60 21.39
N GLU A 107 6.51 -17.32 21.11
CA GLU A 107 5.16 -16.82 20.84
C GLU A 107 4.62 -17.33 19.49
N TRP A 108 5.46 -17.38 18.45
CA TRP A 108 5.10 -18.01 17.18
C TRP A 108 4.82 -19.51 17.33
N ALA A 109 5.65 -20.23 18.09
CA ALA A 109 5.42 -21.65 18.37
C ALA A 109 4.07 -21.87 19.07
N ARG A 110 3.66 -20.98 19.97
CA ARG A 110 2.34 -21.05 20.63
C ARG A 110 1.20 -20.85 19.64
N ILE A 111 1.31 -19.88 18.72
CA ILE A 111 0.30 -19.63 17.67
C ILE A 111 0.17 -20.86 16.76
N VAL A 112 1.29 -21.42 16.29
CA VAL A 112 1.30 -22.62 15.43
C VAL A 112 0.73 -23.83 16.16
N ALA A 113 1.08 -24.02 17.44
CA ALA A 113 0.51 -25.11 18.24
C ALA A 113 -1.00 -24.97 18.43
N GLY A 114 -1.52 -23.74 18.52
CA GLY A 114 -2.95 -23.45 18.63
C GLY A 114 -3.74 -23.66 17.32
N PHE A 115 -3.08 -23.66 16.16
CA PHE A 115 -3.75 -23.70 14.85
C PHE A 115 -4.66 -24.92 14.63
N HIS A 116 -4.31 -26.06 15.20
CA HIS A 116 -5.10 -27.29 15.08
C HIS A 116 -6.22 -27.40 16.14
N THR A 117 -6.34 -26.42 17.02
CA THR A 117 -7.41 -26.39 18.03
C THR A 117 -8.66 -25.83 17.38
N THR A 118 -9.70 -26.65 17.23
CA THR A 118 -11.01 -26.18 16.81
C THR A 118 -11.53 -25.18 17.85
N SER A 119 -11.80 -23.95 17.43
CA SER A 119 -12.47 -22.96 18.28
C SER A 119 -13.84 -23.48 18.70
N ALA A 120 -14.28 -23.20 19.93
CA ALA A 120 -15.62 -23.59 20.36
C ALA A 120 -16.67 -22.86 19.52
N ALA A 121 -17.80 -23.53 19.25
CA ALA A 121 -18.87 -22.95 18.46
C ALA A 121 -19.34 -21.62 19.08
N GLY A 122 -19.28 -20.55 18.28
CA GLY A 122 -19.62 -19.18 18.70
C GLY A 122 -18.46 -18.34 19.26
N GLU A 123 -17.26 -18.91 19.44
CA GLU A 123 -16.03 -18.17 19.81
C GLU A 123 -15.20 -17.80 18.59
N HIS A 124 -15.85 -17.19 17.60
CA HIS A 124 -15.17 -16.66 16.43
C HIS A 124 -15.15 -15.14 16.45
N PRO A 125 -14.05 -14.51 16.00
CA PRO A 125 -13.94 -13.05 15.95
C PRO A 125 -14.79 -12.42 14.83
N TRP A 126 -15.38 -13.23 13.95
CA TRP A 126 -16.28 -12.79 12.88
C TRP A 126 -17.76 -12.87 13.30
N PRO A 127 -18.66 -12.10 12.65
CA PRO A 127 -20.08 -12.10 12.98
C PRO A 127 -20.74 -13.46 12.69
N ALA A 128 -21.72 -13.85 13.51
CA ALA A 128 -22.47 -15.10 13.34
C ALA A 128 -23.22 -15.25 11.99
N ALA A 129 -23.39 -14.16 11.23
CA ALA A 129 -23.97 -14.22 9.89
C ALA A 129 -23.02 -14.82 8.84
N GLU A 130 -21.73 -14.94 9.16
CA GLU A 130 -20.70 -15.49 8.28
C GLU A 130 -20.36 -16.95 8.61
N ASP A 131 -21.03 -17.55 9.61
CA ASP A 131 -20.87 -18.98 9.91
C ASP A 131 -21.47 -19.83 8.78
N VAL A 132 -20.70 -20.80 8.30
CA VAL A 132 -21.12 -21.73 7.24
C VAL A 132 -21.44 -23.07 7.89
N ASP A 133 -22.64 -23.62 7.63
CA ASP A 133 -23.02 -24.94 8.15
C ASP A 133 -22.19 -26.05 7.46
N ASP A 134 -21.38 -26.78 8.22
CA ASP A 134 -20.48 -27.85 7.73
C ASP A 134 -21.21 -29.18 7.36
N GLN A 135 -22.54 -29.15 7.16
CA GLN A 135 -23.34 -30.36 6.93
C GLN A 135 -24.18 -30.26 5.65
N GLU A 136 -23.70 -30.90 4.59
CA GLU A 136 -24.48 -31.62 3.54
C GLU A 136 -23.56 -31.83 2.32
N ASP A 137 -22.82 -32.95 2.26
CA ASP A 137 -22.33 -33.59 0.99
C ASP A 137 -21.44 -34.82 1.28
N ARG A 138 -21.76 -35.59 2.32
CA ARG A 138 -21.21 -36.95 2.52
C ARG A 138 -22.29 -37.92 2.99
N GLU A 139 -23.37 -38.05 2.23
CA GLU A 139 -24.20 -39.26 2.30
C GLU A 139 -25.01 -39.42 1.01
N ASP A 140 -24.67 -40.50 0.30
CA ASP A 140 -25.50 -41.34 -0.55
C ASP A 140 -26.05 -40.85 -1.91
N ARG A 141 -25.36 -41.37 -2.94
CA ARG A 141 -25.89 -41.78 -4.24
C ARG A 141 -27.10 -42.70 -4.08
N ASP A 142 -28.29 -42.26 -4.50
CA ASP A 142 -29.24 -42.98 -5.37
C ASP A 142 -30.54 -42.14 -5.58
N GLU A 143 -31.06 -42.17 -6.81
CA GLU A 143 -32.16 -41.34 -7.34
C GLU A 143 -33.56 -42.02 -7.18
N PRO A 144 -34.69 -41.46 -7.69
CA PRO A 144 -35.70 -40.66 -6.98
C PRO A 144 -37.08 -41.38 -6.76
N ALA A 145 -37.92 -40.89 -5.83
CA ALA A 145 -39.38 -41.13 -5.86
C ALA A 145 -40.20 -40.13 -5.01
N ALA A 146 -41.33 -39.70 -5.55
CA ALA A 146 -42.22 -38.64 -5.10
C ALA A 146 -43.19 -38.99 -3.93
N GLY A 147 -43.64 -37.97 -3.18
CA GLY A 147 -44.93 -37.97 -2.45
C GLY A 147 -44.94 -37.19 -1.11
N PRO A 148 -46.10 -36.66 -0.64
CA PRO A 148 -46.16 -35.28 -0.12
C PRO A 148 -46.65 -35.09 1.35
N LEU A 149 -46.38 -33.88 1.88
CA LEU A 149 -47.08 -33.11 2.94
C LEU A 149 -47.12 -33.62 4.39
N ALA A 150 -46.57 -32.83 5.32
CA ALA A 150 -47.26 -32.48 6.59
C ALA A 150 -46.62 -31.25 7.28
N ARG A 151 -47.42 -30.18 7.42
CA ARG A 151 -47.16 -29.02 8.29
C ARG A 151 -47.59 -29.33 9.73
N SER A 152 -46.80 -28.89 10.70
CA SER A 152 -47.21 -28.44 12.05
C SER A 152 -46.00 -27.70 12.61
N GLY A 153 -46.00 -26.41 12.97
CA GLY A 153 -47.07 -25.57 13.48
C GLY A 153 -46.90 -25.41 14.98
N ALA A 154 -46.34 -24.28 15.43
CA ALA A 154 -46.70 -23.61 16.69
C ALA A 154 -45.84 -22.36 16.90
N ASP A 155 -46.51 -21.21 16.85
CA ASP A 155 -46.07 -19.94 17.43
C ASP A 155 -45.77 -20.10 18.93
N GLU A 156 -44.74 -19.40 19.42
CA GLU A 156 -44.86 -18.74 20.72
C GLU A 156 -44.02 -17.44 20.74
N ALA A 157 -44.74 -16.33 20.86
CA ALA A 157 -44.19 -15.00 21.08
C ALA A 157 -44.04 -14.76 22.59
N GLY A 158 -42.89 -14.25 23.01
CA GLY A 158 -42.64 -13.74 24.36
C GLY A 158 -41.45 -12.78 24.38
N PRO A 159 -41.59 -11.54 24.90
CA PRO A 159 -40.72 -10.42 24.56
C PRO A 159 -39.57 -10.24 25.57
N THR A 160 -38.35 -9.92 25.12
CA THR A 160 -37.40 -9.20 25.96
C THR A 160 -36.49 -8.31 25.14
N ALA A 161 -36.45 -7.05 25.57
CA ALA A 161 -35.76 -5.93 24.97
C ALA A 161 -34.24 -6.08 25.08
N THR A 162 -33.58 -5.99 23.93
CA THR A 162 -32.30 -5.31 23.76
C THR A 162 -32.28 -4.77 22.34
N ASP A 163 -32.71 -3.52 22.18
CA ASP A 163 -32.53 -2.72 20.96
C ASP A 163 -31.03 -2.43 20.80
N VAL A 164 -30.28 -3.43 20.33
CA VAL A 164 -29.02 -3.19 19.66
C VAL A 164 -29.40 -2.95 18.21
N ARG A 165 -29.36 -1.69 17.78
CA ARG A 165 -29.61 -1.29 16.40
C ARG A 165 -28.71 -2.14 15.50
N ARG A 166 -29.27 -3.15 14.82
CA ARG A 166 -28.58 -3.88 13.75
C ARG A 166 -28.07 -2.83 12.78
N LEU A 167 -26.75 -2.69 12.70
CA LEU A 167 -26.14 -1.95 11.59
C LEU A 167 -26.56 -2.69 10.32
N PRO A 168 -27.03 -1.97 9.29
CA PRO A 168 -27.44 -2.61 8.04
C PRO A 168 -26.26 -3.41 7.49
N SER A 169 -26.51 -4.68 7.20
CA SER A 169 -25.53 -5.52 6.51
C SER A 169 -25.25 -4.90 5.14
N ALA A 170 -24.03 -5.06 4.61
CA ALA A 170 -23.65 -4.49 3.31
C ALA A 170 -24.59 -4.93 2.16
N THR A 171 -25.30 -6.05 2.34
CA THR A 171 -26.34 -6.57 1.44
C THR A 171 -27.65 -5.77 1.43
N ASP A 172 -27.99 -5.09 2.52
CA ASP A 172 -29.18 -4.23 2.60
C ASP A 172 -29.00 -2.90 1.83
N ILE A 173 -27.75 -2.45 1.69
CA ILE A 173 -27.41 -1.18 1.00
C ILE A 173 -27.38 -1.38 -0.52
N SER A 174 -27.05 -2.57 -1.00
CA SER A 174 -26.97 -2.88 -2.43
C SER A 174 -28.28 -3.39 -3.04
N GLY A 175 -29.32 -3.64 -2.22
CA GLY A 175 -30.59 -4.22 -2.70
C GLY A 175 -30.45 -5.66 -3.21
N ILE A 176 -29.36 -6.35 -2.87
CA ILE A 176 -29.08 -7.72 -3.31
C ILE A 176 -29.57 -8.68 -2.21
N SER A 177 -30.81 -9.15 -2.35
CA SER A 177 -31.37 -10.16 -1.45
C SER A 177 -30.95 -11.57 -1.88
N ILE A 178 -29.89 -12.12 -1.29
CA ILE A 178 -29.60 -13.55 -1.37
C ILE A 178 -30.35 -14.22 -0.21
N GLY A 179 -31.65 -14.45 -0.40
CA GLY A 179 -32.54 -14.93 0.64
C GLY A 179 -33.31 -16.18 0.22
N ARG A 180 -32.96 -17.32 0.83
CA ARG A 180 -33.77 -18.54 0.94
C ARG A 180 -35.11 -18.18 1.59
N GLY A 181 -36.08 -17.76 0.78
CA GLY A 181 -37.40 -17.34 1.25
C GLY A 181 -38.06 -16.19 0.48
N ALA A 182 -37.72 -16.00 -0.80
CA ALA A 182 -38.38 -15.02 -1.66
C ALA A 182 -39.86 -15.37 -1.87
N ARG A 183 -40.74 -14.37 -1.76
CA ARG A 183 -42.12 -14.47 -2.24
C ARG A 183 -42.10 -14.82 -3.74
N PRO A 184 -42.98 -15.71 -4.24
CA PRO A 184 -42.89 -16.20 -5.62
C PRO A 184 -43.08 -15.16 -6.73
N ASP A 185 -43.51 -13.93 -6.40
CA ASP A 185 -44.07 -12.98 -7.38
C ASP A 185 -43.26 -11.68 -7.57
N GLU A 186 -42.02 -11.59 -7.07
CA GLU A 186 -41.14 -10.45 -7.37
C GLU A 186 -39.93 -10.93 -8.20
N PRO A 187 -39.72 -10.39 -9.42
CA PRO A 187 -38.61 -10.80 -10.28
C PRO A 187 -37.30 -10.39 -9.60
N SER A 188 -36.49 -11.39 -9.27
CA SER A 188 -35.20 -11.15 -8.63
C SER A 188 -34.25 -10.45 -9.61
N LEU A 189 -33.32 -9.63 -9.08
CA LEU A 189 -32.31 -8.99 -9.92
C LEU A 189 -31.38 -9.99 -10.63
N LEU A 190 -31.29 -11.22 -10.11
CA LEU A 190 -30.60 -12.34 -10.75
C LEU A 190 -31.36 -12.84 -11.99
N ASP A 191 -32.69 -12.90 -11.93
CA ASP A 191 -33.56 -13.26 -13.05
C ASP A 191 -33.51 -12.21 -14.18
N GLY A 192 -33.37 -10.94 -13.78
CA GLY A 192 -33.06 -9.85 -14.71
C GLY A 192 -31.70 -10.06 -15.39
N LEU A 193 -30.66 -10.46 -14.64
CA LEU A 193 -29.30 -10.67 -15.15
C LEU A 193 -29.20 -11.84 -16.13
N ASP A 194 -29.91 -12.94 -15.88
CA ASP A 194 -29.98 -14.08 -16.80
C ASP A 194 -30.75 -13.75 -18.10
N THR A 195 -31.61 -12.73 -18.06
CA THR A 195 -32.34 -12.24 -19.25
C THR A 195 -31.53 -11.21 -20.07
N PHE A 196 -30.49 -10.60 -19.49
CA PHE A 196 -29.57 -9.69 -20.20
C PHE A 196 -28.67 -10.46 -21.17
N GLY A 197 -29.21 -10.82 -22.33
CA GLY A 197 -28.46 -11.43 -23.44
C GLY A 197 -29.13 -12.63 -24.11
N ALA A 198 -30.18 -13.19 -23.49
CA ALA A 198 -30.85 -14.39 -24.00
C ALA A 198 -31.75 -14.15 -25.23
N ASP A 199 -32.24 -12.92 -25.41
CA ASP A 199 -33.16 -12.51 -26.49
C ASP A 199 -32.63 -11.29 -27.29
N LEU A 200 -31.32 -11.24 -27.57
CA LEU A 200 -30.83 -10.36 -28.63
C LEU A 200 -31.11 -11.01 -29.99
N PRO A 201 -31.57 -10.27 -31.01
CA PRO A 201 -31.58 -10.79 -32.37
C PRO A 201 -30.15 -11.25 -32.72
N ASP A 202 -30.00 -12.37 -33.43
CA ASP A 202 -28.73 -12.74 -34.05
C ASP A 202 -28.34 -11.58 -34.98
N ASP A 203 -27.48 -10.69 -34.51
CA ASP A 203 -26.93 -9.62 -35.33
C ASP A 203 -26.14 -10.32 -36.46
N GLU A 204 -26.49 -10.05 -37.72
CA GLU A 204 -25.85 -10.63 -38.92
C GLU A 204 -24.35 -10.23 -39.06
N ASP A 205 -23.82 -9.53 -38.07
CA ASP A 205 -22.49 -8.95 -37.95
C ASP A 205 -21.65 -9.64 -36.85
N GLU A 206 -21.76 -10.97 -36.70
CA GLU A 206 -20.93 -11.79 -35.77
C GLU A 206 -19.41 -11.60 -35.97
N ASP A 207 -19.00 -11.00 -37.08
CA ASP A 207 -17.60 -10.68 -37.44
C ASP A 207 -17.12 -9.30 -36.90
N GLU A 208 -17.98 -8.51 -36.25
CA GLU A 208 -17.63 -7.20 -35.65
C GLU A 208 -17.02 -7.31 -34.24
N GLY A 209 -16.50 -8.49 -33.88
CA GLY A 209 -15.76 -8.70 -32.64
C GLY A 209 -14.53 -7.80 -32.55
N TYR A 210 -14.36 -7.09 -31.43
CA TYR A 210 -13.15 -6.31 -31.17
C TYR A 210 -11.93 -7.23 -31.12
N HIS A 211 -11.15 -7.24 -32.20
CA HIS A 211 -9.84 -7.86 -32.21
C HIS A 211 -8.85 -6.90 -31.56
N PRO A 212 -8.28 -7.24 -30.38
CA PRO A 212 -7.29 -6.38 -29.77
C PRO A 212 -6.14 -6.19 -30.76
N PRO A 213 -5.61 -4.96 -30.91
CA PRO A 213 -4.46 -4.74 -31.74
C PRO A 213 -3.33 -5.67 -31.27
N PRO A 214 -2.50 -6.19 -32.19
CA PRO A 214 -1.38 -7.02 -31.80
C PRO A 214 -0.54 -6.29 -30.75
N PRO A 215 -0.03 -7.00 -29.73
CA PRO A 215 0.72 -6.38 -28.67
C PRO A 215 1.91 -5.61 -29.24
N PRO A 216 2.24 -4.44 -28.69
CA PRO A 216 3.39 -3.67 -29.14
C PRO A 216 4.68 -4.53 -29.05
N PRO A 217 5.63 -4.37 -29.99
CA PRO A 217 6.86 -5.15 -29.97
C PRO A 217 7.66 -4.88 -28.71
N LEU A 218 8.34 -5.91 -28.20
CA LEU A 218 9.16 -5.80 -26.99
C LEU A 218 10.28 -4.74 -27.16
N PRO A 219 10.67 -4.04 -26.06
CA PRO A 219 11.75 -3.08 -26.10
C PRO A 219 13.05 -3.70 -26.61
N ARG A 220 13.62 -3.12 -27.67
CA ARG A 220 14.90 -3.59 -28.23
C ARG A 220 16.03 -3.11 -27.32
N PHE A 221 16.81 -4.04 -26.76
CA PHE A 221 18.02 -3.67 -26.01
C PHE A 221 18.99 -2.93 -26.93
N SER A 222 19.37 -1.71 -26.56
CA SER A 222 20.39 -0.95 -27.28
C SER A 222 21.73 -1.67 -27.22
N LYS A 223 22.48 -1.66 -28.34
CA LYS A 223 23.83 -2.23 -28.42
C LYS A 223 24.75 -1.70 -27.31
N TYR A 224 24.59 -0.43 -26.94
CA TYR A 224 25.35 0.21 -25.87
C TYR A 224 25.03 -0.33 -24.48
N ALA A 225 23.76 -0.68 -24.21
CA ALA A 225 23.36 -1.31 -22.96
C ALA A 225 23.98 -2.70 -22.81
N VAL A 226 24.03 -3.46 -23.91
CA VAL A 226 24.69 -4.78 -23.96
C VAL A 226 26.19 -4.64 -23.71
N VAL A 227 26.86 -3.69 -24.37
CA VAL A 227 28.30 -3.44 -24.18
C VAL A 227 28.62 -2.97 -22.76
N GLY A 228 27.84 -2.05 -22.20
CA GLY A 228 28.01 -1.58 -20.82
C GLY A 228 27.83 -2.70 -19.80
N THR A 229 26.80 -3.53 -19.98
CA THR A 229 26.57 -4.71 -19.12
C THR A 229 27.71 -5.72 -19.23
N LEU A 230 28.19 -6.00 -20.45
CA LEU A 230 29.32 -6.91 -20.66
C LEU A 230 30.60 -6.38 -20.03
N ALA A 231 30.86 -5.07 -20.11
CA ALA A 231 32.00 -4.43 -19.45
C ALA A 231 31.94 -4.57 -17.92
N VAL A 232 30.75 -4.42 -17.32
CA VAL A 232 30.55 -4.65 -15.88
C VAL A 232 30.81 -6.10 -15.51
N VAL A 233 30.24 -7.05 -16.25
CA VAL A 233 30.42 -8.49 -15.96
C VAL A 233 31.88 -8.91 -16.10
N VAL A 234 32.54 -8.53 -17.20
CA VAL A 234 33.96 -8.85 -17.43
C VAL A 234 34.84 -8.19 -16.37
N GLY A 235 34.61 -6.91 -16.06
CA GLY A 235 35.33 -6.21 -15.00
C GLY A 235 35.16 -6.86 -13.62
N PHE A 236 33.94 -7.29 -13.29
CA PHE A 236 33.63 -7.98 -12.03
C PHE A 236 34.32 -9.33 -11.92
N VAL A 237 34.31 -10.12 -13.01
CA VAL A 237 35.03 -11.41 -13.07
C VAL A 237 36.53 -11.21 -12.90
N LEU A 238 37.13 -10.21 -13.58
CA LEU A 238 38.56 -9.90 -13.42
C LEU A 238 38.90 -9.38 -12.02
N PHE A 239 38.00 -8.62 -11.40
CA PHE A 239 38.16 -8.12 -10.04
C PHE A 239 38.14 -9.25 -9.00
N LEU A 240 37.24 -10.23 -9.15
CA LEU A 240 37.11 -11.36 -8.23
C LEU A 240 38.19 -12.43 -8.45
N PHE A 241 38.60 -12.66 -9.70
CA PHE A 241 39.58 -13.68 -10.08
C PHE A 241 40.78 -13.07 -10.82
N PRO A 242 41.64 -12.31 -10.13
CA PRO A 242 42.76 -11.64 -10.79
C PRO A 242 43.88 -12.60 -11.25
N ALA A 243 43.76 -13.90 -10.95
CA ALA A 243 44.65 -14.95 -11.42
C ALA A 243 44.30 -15.48 -12.83
N LEU A 244 43.20 -15.02 -13.45
CA LEU A 244 42.79 -15.44 -14.80
C LEU A 244 43.73 -14.96 -15.90
N LEU A 245 44.45 -13.86 -15.67
CA LEU A 245 45.40 -13.30 -16.61
C LEU A 245 46.83 -13.50 -16.08
N PRO A 246 47.80 -13.93 -16.92
CA PRO A 246 49.20 -14.13 -16.54
C PRO A 246 49.97 -12.78 -16.46
N ILE A 247 49.37 -11.78 -15.80
CA ILE A 247 49.91 -10.43 -15.61
C ILE A 247 49.98 -10.15 -14.10
N ASP A 248 50.63 -9.06 -13.71
CA ASP A 248 50.64 -8.57 -12.34
C ASP A 248 49.23 -8.45 -11.75
N ARG A 249 49.05 -9.02 -10.54
CA ARG A 249 47.74 -9.13 -9.89
C ARG A 249 47.13 -7.75 -9.63
N SER A 250 47.94 -6.79 -9.21
CA SER A 250 47.53 -5.40 -8.95
C SER A 250 46.98 -4.75 -10.22
N ALA A 251 47.66 -4.96 -11.36
CA ALA A 251 47.20 -4.47 -12.65
C ALA A 251 45.84 -5.08 -13.03
N VAL A 252 45.67 -6.40 -12.89
CA VAL A 252 44.39 -7.06 -13.23
C VAL A 252 43.24 -6.55 -12.35
N THR A 253 43.45 -6.38 -11.05
CA THR A 253 42.43 -5.78 -10.16
C THR A 253 42.09 -4.35 -10.54
N LEU A 254 43.09 -3.54 -10.93
CA LEU A 254 42.87 -2.17 -11.38
C LEU A 254 42.03 -2.14 -12.66
N PHE A 255 42.37 -2.97 -13.66
CA PHE A 255 41.59 -3.08 -14.88
C PHE A 255 40.17 -3.60 -14.63
N GLY A 256 40.00 -4.58 -13.73
CA GLY A 256 38.69 -5.08 -13.32
C GLY A 256 37.82 -3.97 -12.73
N PHE A 257 38.34 -3.27 -11.72
CA PHE A 257 37.63 -2.15 -11.07
C PHE A 257 37.30 -1.02 -12.06
N THR A 258 38.27 -0.62 -12.89
CA THR A 258 38.08 0.46 -13.87
C THR A 258 37.08 0.06 -14.95
N GLY A 259 37.08 -1.22 -15.37
CA GLY A 259 36.10 -1.76 -16.32
C GLY A 259 34.67 -1.77 -15.76
N ILE A 260 34.49 -2.13 -14.49
CA ILE A 260 33.19 -2.04 -13.81
C ILE A 260 32.69 -0.59 -13.81
N LEU A 261 33.54 0.35 -13.39
CA LEU A 261 33.18 1.76 -13.31
C LEU A 261 32.84 2.34 -14.69
N ALA A 262 33.64 2.04 -15.72
CA ALA A 262 33.40 2.47 -17.09
C ALA A 262 32.09 1.89 -17.66
N GLY A 263 31.80 0.61 -17.40
CA GLY A 263 30.54 -0.02 -17.81
C GLY A 263 29.33 0.60 -17.13
N PHE A 264 29.42 0.88 -15.83
CA PHE A 264 28.37 1.56 -15.08
C PHE A 264 28.12 2.99 -15.55
N VAL A 265 29.18 3.78 -15.77
CA VAL A 265 29.07 5.14 -16.34
C VAL A 265 28.43 5.10 -17.72
N THR A 266 28.78 4.12 -18.56
CA THR A 266 28.18 3.94 -19.89
C THR A 266 26.67 3.67 -19.79
N LEU A 267 26.25 2.85 -18.82
CA LEU A 267 24.83 2.57 -18.57
C LEU A 267 24.07 3.81 -18.09
N ILE A 268 24.64 4.59 -17.16
CA ILE A 268 24.05 5.84 -16.68
C ILE A 268 23.94 6.86 -17.81
N TRP A 269 25.00 7.03 -18.60
CA TRP A 269 24.99 7.99 -19.70
C TRP A 269 23.94 7.64 -20.75
N ARG A 270 23.70 6.33 -20.99
CA ARG A 270 22.60 5.84 -21.83
C ARG A 270 21.22 6.03 -21.20
N LEU A 271 21.11 6.01 -19.87
CA LEU A 271 19.85 6.30 -19.17
C LEU A 271 19.53 7.79 -19.12
N ARG A 272 20.53 8.66 -19.36
CA ARG A 272 20.30 10.09 -19.50
C ARG A 272 19.53 10.31 -20.82
N PRO A 273 18.31 10.87 -20.78
CA PRO A 273 17.57 11.18 -21.99
C PRO A 273 18.42 12.11 -22.87
N GLY A 274 18.80 11.62 -24.04
CA GLY A 274 19.36 12.40 -25.11
C GLY A 274 18.21 13.04 -25.87
N ASP A 275 18.34 14.34 -26.06
CA ASP A 275 17.41 15.25 -26.73
C ASP A 275 17.48 15.04 -28.26
N GLU A 276 17.08 13.85 -28.73
CA GLU A 276 17.09 13.51 -30.16
C GLU A 276 15.70 13.03 -30.60
N ASP A 277 14.88 14.01 -31.02
CA ASP A 277 14.03 14.00 -32.23
C ASP A 277 13.24 12.72 -32.57
N ASP A 278 12.46 12.20 -31.64
CA ASP A 278 11.19 11.55 -32.00
C ASP A 278 10.05 12.51 -31.58
N SER A 279 9.90 13.59 -32.35
CA SER A 279 8.58 14.23 -32.47
C SER A 279 7.64 13.21 -33.09
N ASP A 280 6.99 12.41 -32.25
CA ASP A 280 5.80 11.68 -32.64
C ASP A 280 4.73 12.72 -32.97
N PRO A 281 4.22 12.81 -34.21
CA PRO A 281 3.21 13.82 -34.58
C PRO A 281 1.84 13.56 -33.95
N ASP A 282 1.67 12.49 -33.19
CA ASP A 282 0.40 12.10 -32.58
C ASP A 282 0.40 12.44 -31.08
N ASP A 283 0.42 13.74 -30.80
CA ASP A 283 0.14 14.31 -29.47
C ASP A 283 -1.34 14.06 -29.13
N GLY A 284 -1.62 12.82 -28.74
CA GLY A 284 -2.93 12.31 -28.36
C GLY A 284 -3.31 12.77 -26.95
N ALA A 285 -3.62 14.05 -26.80
CA ALA A 285 -4.43 14.56 -25.69
C ALA A 285 -5.13 15.86 -26.11
N VAL A 286 -6.33 15.74 -26.68
CA VAL A 286 -7.25 16.87 -26.82
C VAL A 286 -8.21 16.82 -25.63
N VAL A 287 -8.05 17.74 -24.68
CA VAL A 287 -9.06 18.11 -23.66
C VAL A 287 -9.40 19.59 -23.79
#